data_AF-A0A1L5KS31-F1
#
_entry.id   AF-A0A1L5KS31-F1
#
_cell.length_a   1.000
_cell.length_b   1.000
_cell.length_c   1.000
_cell.angle_alpha   90.00
_cell.angle_beta   90.00
_cell.angle_gamma   90.00
#
_symmetry.space_group_name_H-M   'P 1'
#
loop_
_entity.id
_entity.type
_entity.pdbx_description
1 polymer ?
#
loop_
_entity_poly.entity_id
_entity_poly.type
_entity_poly.pdbx_seq_one_letter_code
_entity_poly.pdbx_strand_id
1 'polypeptide(L)'
;GKYDMNKYKKIVSIAATAVMCVAPMSVYAQEAQTDVIEAVAEKKQDTESSSVPVLQKEGIEISEGTGYDLSKEPGAATVKALEQGTIVISYKTTSENAIQSLLSVGNGTKGNQDRHFHLYITNAGGVGMELRNTDGEFKYTLDCPAAVRGSYKGERVSNTVALKADKENKQYKLFANGELIATLDQEAF
;
A
#
# COMPACT_ATOMS: atom_id res chain seq x y z
N GLY A 1 42.84 25.86 -32.04
CA GLY A 1 41.92 24.76 -31.70
C GLY A 1 40.50 25.19 -31.99
N LYS A 2 39.62 24.27 -32.38
CA LYS A 2 38.20 24.56 -32.60
C LYS A 2 37.48 24.66 -31.25
N TYR A 3 36.73 25.73 -31.03
CA TYR A 3 35.72 25.79 -29.97
C TYR A 3 34.39 25.35 -30.57
N ASP A 4 33.96 24.12 -30.28
CA ASP A 4 32.60 23.66 -30.58
C ASP A 4 31.66 24.15 -29.48
N MET A 5 30.98 25.27 -29.73
CA MET A 5 29.89 25.72 -28.86
C MET A 5 28.65 24.88 -29.12
N ASN A 6 28.31 24.03 -28.16
CA ASN A 6 27.16 23.13 -28.30
C ASN A 6 25.86 23.91 -28.49
N LYS A 7 25.12 23.62 -29.58
CA LYS A 7 23.93 24.37 -29.99
C LYS A 7 22.72 23.98 -29.13
N TYR A 8 22.44 24.75 -28.09
CA TYR A 8 21.17 24.66 -27.37
C TYR A 8 19.99 25.08 -28.27
N LYS A 9 19.27 24.10 -28.84
CA LYS A 9 17.96 24.34 -29.46
C LYS A 9 16.89 24.40 -28.37
N LYS A 10 16.33 25.60 -28.15
CA LYS A 10 15.06 25.76 -27.40
C LYS A 10 13.96 25.04 -28.19
N ILE A 11 13.21 24.15 -27.55
CA ILE A 11 11.94 23.64 -28.06
C ILE A 11 10.82 24.32 -27.27
N VAL A 12 9.85 24.87 -27.98
CA VAL A 12 8.75 25.66 -27.44
C VAL A 12 7.68 24.74 -26.85
N SER A 13 7.18 25.06 -25.67
CA SER A 13 6.07 24.37 -25.03
C SER A 13 4.77 24.52 -25.82
N ILE A 14 4.01 23.43 -25.97
CA ILE A 14 2.57 23.49 -26.23
C ILE A 14 1.90 22.86 -25.02
N ALA A 15 1.28 23.68 -24.18
CA ALA A 15 0.45 23.21 -23.08
C ALA A 15 -0.97 22.95 -23.63
N ALA A 16 -1.34 21.68 -23.78
CA ALA A 16 -2.73 21.29 -23.95
C ALA A 16 -3.37 21.13 -22.57
N THR A 17 -3.96 22.20 -22.05
CA THR A 17 -4.69 22.16 -20.77
C THR A 17 -6.00 21.40 -20.93
N ALA A 18 -5.93 20.07 -20.88
CA ALA A 18 -7.10 19.23 -20.70
C ALA A 18 -7.58 19.37 -19.25
N VAL A 19 -8.55 20.26 -19.02
CA VAL A 19 -9.32 20.28 -17.78
C VAL A 19 -10.20 19.04 -17.77
N MET A 20 -9.64 17.92 -17.33
CA MET A 20 -10.42 16.75 -16.96
C MET A 20 -11.09 17.07 -15.63
N CYS A 21 -12.35 17.51 -15.69
CA CYS A 21 -13.24 17.55 -14.55
C CYS A 21 -13.46 16.11 -14.06
N VAL A 22 -12.56 15.62 -13.20
CA VAL A 22 -12.81 14.42 -12.38
C VAL A 22 -13.86 14.77 -11.34
N ALA A 23 -15.12 14.69 -11.76
CA ALA A 23 -16.20 14.44 -10.82
C ALA A 23 -15.94 13.08 -10.16
N PRO A 24 -16.12 12.93 -8.84
CA PRO A 24 -16.03 11.64 -8.19
C PRO A 24 -17.15 10.74 -8.72
N MET A 25 -16.81 9.73 -9.52
CA MET A 25 -17.73 8.65 -9.85
C MET A 25 -17.87 7.72 -8.64
N SER A 26 -18.81 8.06 -7.75
CA SER A 26 -19.32 7.12 -6.75
C SER A 26 -20.22 6.10 -7.45
N VAL A 27 -19.69 4.89 -7.65
CA VAL A 27 -20.51 3.74 -8.05
C VAL A 27 -21.23 3.22 -6.80
N TYR A 28 -22.52 3.53 -6.68
CA TYR A 28 -23.39 2.85 -5.74
C TYR A 28 -23.92 1.58 -6.39
N ALA A 29 -23.62 0.43 -5.78
CA ALA A 29 -24.31 -0.81 -6.11
C ALA A 29 -25.75 -0.70 -5.61
N GLN A 30 -26.70 -0.57 -6.54
CA GLN A 30 -28.13 -0.60 -6.21
C GLN A 30 -28.62 -2.04 -6.38
N GLU A 31 -28.83 -2.74 -5.26
CA GLU A 31 -29.44 -4.06 -5.28
C GLU A 31 -30.88 -3.99 -5.77
N ALA A 32 -31.29 -4.98 -6.57
CA ALA A 32 -32.64 -5.04 -7.11
C ALA A 32 -33.62 -5.51 -6.02
N GLN A 33 -34.47 -4.58 -5.54
CA GLN A 33 -35.56 -4.91 -4.62
C GLN A 33 -36.47 -6.00 -5.21
N THR A 34 -36.69 -7.04 -4.41
CA THR A 34 -37.77 -8.02 -4.60
C THR A 34 -38.48 -8.19 -3.26
N ASP A 35 -39.63 -7.54 -3.09
CA ASP A 35 -40.58 -7.87 -2.00
C ASP A 35 -41.15 -9.29 -2.26
N VAL A 36 -41.49 -10.18 -1.32
CA VAL A 36 -41.70 -10.20 0.15
C VAL A 36 -41.21 -11.59 0.67
N ILE A 37 -41.22 -12.06 1.94
CA ILE A 37 -42.09 -11.90 3.14
C ILE A 37 -41.21 -11.92 4.41
N GLU A 38 -41.77 -11.58 5.58
CA GLU A 38 -41.16 -11.59 6.93
C GLU A 38 -40.57 -12.95 7.40
N ALA A 39 -39.38 -12.91 8.02
CA ALA A 39 -38.99 -13.83 9.09
C ALA A 39 -37.97 -13.14 10.04
N VAL A 40 -38.11 -13.36 11.35
CA VAL A 40 -37.31 -12.70 12.39
C VAL A 40 -35.85 -13.16 12.36
N ALA A 41 -34.92 -12.21 12.26
CA ALA A 41 -33.48 -12.44 12.44
C ALA A 41 -32.86 -11.36 13.34
N GLU A 42 -31.88 -11.75 14.15
CA GLU A 42 -31.26 -10.88 15.15
C GLU A 42 -30.56 -9.68 14.53
N LYS A 43 -30.61 -8.55 15.25
CA LYS A 43 -29.94 -7.30 14.89
C LYS A 43 -28.42 -7.46 15.01
N LYS A 44 -27.78 -8.02 13.98
CA LYS A 44 -26.34 -7.81 13.77
C LYS A 44 -26.11 -6.32 13.62
N GLN A 45 -25.25 -5.79 14.48
CA GLN A 45 -24.82 -4.41 14.43
C GLN A 45 -23.78 -4.29 13.33
N ASP A 46 -24.24 -4.02 12.11
CA ASP A 46 -23.36 -3.61 11.01
C ASP A 46 -22.57 -2.40 11.50
N THR A 47 -21.26 -2.60 11.63
CA THR A 47 -20.35 -1.53 12.02
C THR A 47 -20.13 -0.69 10.77
N GLU A 48 -20.76 0.48 10.71
CA GLU A 48 -20.56 1.42 9.61
C GLU A 48 -19.06 1.61 9.36
N SER A 49 -18.62 1.22 8.16
CA SER A 49 -17.24 1.40 7.74
C SER A 49 -16.97 2.89 7.58
N SER A 50 -16.38 3.49 8.61
CA SER A 50 -15.93 4.88 8.56
C SER A 50 -14.98 5.05 7.38
N SER A 51 -15.29 5.97 6.47
CA SER A 51 -14.45 6.30 5.32
C SER A 51 -13.17 7.04 5.69
N VAL A 52 -12.93 7.30 6.98
CA VAL A 52 -11.76 7.99 7.51
C VAL A 52 -10.66 6.97 7.87
N PRO A 53 -9.44 7.07 7.30
CA PRO A 53 -8.33 6.20 7.69
C PRO A 53 -7.98 6.33 9.18
N VAL A 54 -7.67 5.21 9.83
CA VAL A 54 -7.25 5.19 11.24
C VAL A 54 -5.96 5.97 11.49
N LEU A 55 -5.09 6.08 10.48
CA LEU A 55 -3.87 6.88 10.46
C LEU A 55 -3.63 7.31 9.00
N GLN A 56 -3.35 8.59 8.78
CA GLN A 56 -3.00 9.15 7.47
C GLN A 56 -1.82 10.10 7.62
N LYS A 57 -0.85 10.00 6.70
CA LYS A 57 0.29 10.92 6.58
C LYS A 57 0.61 11.14 5.11
N GLU A 58 1.22 12.28 4.81
CA GLU A 58 1.66 12.69 3.48
C GLU A 58 2.97 13.48 3.58
N GLY A 59 3.68 13.65 2.46
CA GLY A 59 4.87 14.50 2.40
C GLY A 59 6.07 14.05 3.25
N ILE A 60 6.13 12.77 3.64
CA ILE A 60 7.26 12.23 4.42
C ILE A 60 8.46 11.98 3.49
N GLU A 61 9.57 12.65 3.76
CA GLU A 61 10.89 12.31 3.20
C GLU A 61 11.66 11.40 4.18
N ILE A 62 12.31 10.36 3.66
CA ILE A 62 13.07 9.38 4.45
C ILE A 62 14.47 9.24 3.86
N SER A 63 15.49 9.46 4.68
CA SER A 63 16.89 9.24 4.30
C SER A 63 17.21 7.74 4.28
N GLU A 64 18.03 7.30 3.33
CA GLU A 64 18.44 5.89 3.22
C GLU A 64 19.10 5.39 4.52
N GLY A 65 18.76 4.17 4.93
CA GLY A 65 19.20 3.58 6.20
C GLY A 65 18.52 4.14 7.46
N THR A 66 17.61 5.10 7.31
CA THR A 66 16.77 5.62 8.41
C THR A 66 15.31 5.17 8.24
N GLY A 67 14.50 5.35 9.28
CA GLY A 67 13.05 5.15 9.25
C GLY A 67 12.32 6.36 9.85
N TYR A 68 11.01 6.41 9.65
CA TYR A 68 10.14 7.44 10.22
C TYR A 68 9.25 6.84 11.32
N ASP A 69 9.32 7.38 12.54
CA ASP A 69 8.58 6.84 13.70
C ASP A 69 7.13 7.35 13.73
N LEU A 70 6.19 6.46 13.40
CA LEU A 70 4.74 6.73 13.50
C LEU A 70 4.15 6.33 14.87
N SER A 71 4.95 5.83 15.82
CA SER A 71 4.43 5.20 17.05
C SER A 71 3.69 6.13 18.01
N LYS A 72 3.80 7.46 17.79
CA LYS A 72 3.20 8.56 18.57
C LYS A 72 2.03 9.24 17.85
N GLU A 73 1.72 8.86 16.62
CA GLU A 73 0.62 9.44 15.86
C GLU A 73 -0.75 9.01 16.44
N PRO A 74 -1.79 9.85 16.32
CA PRO A 74 -3.16 9.41 16.53
C PRO A 74 -3.46 8.14 15.73
N GLY A 75 -4.16 7.18 16.34
CA GLY A 75 -4.46 5.89 15.72
C GLY A 75 -3.31 4.86 15.71
N ALA A 76 -2.08 5.23 16.10
CA ALA A 76 -0.97 4.26 16.16
C ALA A 76 -1.23 3.08 17.12
N ALA A 77 -2.03 3.29 18.18
CA ALA A 77 -2.49 2.22 19.06
C ALA A 77 -3.46 1.26 18.34
N THR A 78 -4.40 1.81 17.54
CA THR A 78 -5.31 1.03 16.70
C THR A 78 -4.55 0.22 15.65
N VAL A 79 -3.60 0.85 14.95
CA VAL A 79 -2.73 0.20 13.95
C VAL A 79 -1.96 -0.99 14.53
N LYS A 80 -1.47 -0.88 15.77
CA LYS A 80 -0.77 -1.97 16.50
C LYS A 80 -1.69 -3.13 16.92
N ALA A 81 -3.01 -2.96 16.84
CA ALA A 81 -4.02 -3.93 17.27
C ALA A 81 -4.99 -4.33 16.14
N LEU A 82 -4.65 -4.04 14.88
CA LEU A 82 -5.47 -4.45 13.73
C LEU A 82 -5.45 -5.97 13.57
N GLU A 83 -6.63 -6.59 13.62
CA GLU A 83 -6.82 -7.96 13.15
C GLU A 83 -7.00 -8.01 11.63
N GLN A 84 -7.55 -6.97 11.02
CA GLN A 84 -7.74 -6.84 9.57
C GLN A 84 -7.66 -5.37 9.14
N GLY A 85 -7.58 -5.11 7.83
CA GLY A 85 -7.58 -3.74 7.33
C GLY A 85 -7.06 -3.58 5.91
N THR A 86 -6.96 -2.32 5.47
CA THR A 86 -6.34 -1.97 4.19
C THR A 86 -5.27 -0.90 4.40
N ILE A 87 -4.09 -1.12 3.83
CA ILE A 87 -2.98 -0.17 3.78
C ILE A 87 -2.84 0.28 2.34
N VAL A 88 -2.74 1.60 2.10
CA VAL A 88 -2.49 2.17 0.77
C VAL A 88 -1.31 3.14 0.89
N ILE A 89 -0.29 2.97 0.05
CA ILE A 89 0.94 3.78 0.08
C ILE A 89 1.27 4.24 -1.34
N SER A 90 1.29 5.56 -1.54
CA SER A 90 1.94 6.16 -2.71
C SER A 90 3.35 6.59 -2.33
N TYR A 91 4.34 6.15 -3.10
CA TYR A 91 5.76 6.39 -2.79
C TYR A 91 6.59 6.58 -4.07
N LYS A 92 7.76 7.22 -3.93
CA LYS A 92 8.78 7.34 -4.96
C LYS A 92 10.14 7.03 -4.33
N THR A 93 10.70 5.86 -4.61
CA THR A 93 12.01 5.49 -4.04
C THR A 93 13.17 6.14 -4.79
N THR A 94 14.20 6.52 -4.05
CA THR A 94 15.52 6.95 -4.53
C THR A 94 16.63 5.95 -4.18
N SER A 95 16.33 4.94 -3.36
CA SER A 95 17.27 3.94 -2.85
C SER A 95 17.39 2.75 -3.80
N GLU A 96 18.59 2.19 -3.90
CA GLU A 96 18.89 0.97 -4.65
C GLU A 96 19.03 -0.27 -3.74
N ASN A 97 18.68 -0.15 -2.45
CA ASN A 97 18.70 -1.27 -1.51
C ASN A 97 17.79 -2.42 -1.96
N ALA A 98 18.25 -3.66 -1.77
CA ALA A 98 17.60 -4.86 -2.28
C ALA A 98 16.16 -5.04 -1.78
N ILE A 99 15.91 -4.79 -0.48
CA ILE A 99 14.59 -4.79 0.17
C ILE A 99 14.40 -3.45 0.86
N GLN A 100 13.23 -2.84 0.70
CA GLN A 100 12.87 -1.56 1.30
C GLN A 100 11.46 -1.66 1.88
N SER A 101 11.32 -1.68 3.21
CA SER A 101 10.02 -1.64 3.89
C SER A 101 9.38 -0.27 3.70
N LEU A 102 8.15 -0.23 3.18
CA LEU A 102 7.34 0.99 3.07
C LEU A 102 6.60 1.30 4.37
N LEU A 103 6.13 0.26 5.05
CA LEU A 103 5.50 0.32 6.38
C LEU A 103 5.80 -0.97 7.13
N SER A 104 6.06 -0.87 8.43
CA SER A 104 6.19 -2.03 9.32
C SER A 104 5.53 -1.77 10.68
N VAL A 105 5.03 -2.85 11.29
CA VAL A 105 4.48 -2.88 12.65
C VAL A 105 5.05 -4.12 13.32
N GLY A 106 5.73 -3.98 14.46
CA GLY A 106 6.39 -5.13 15.08
C GLY A 106 7.01 -4.82 16.44
N ASN A 107 7.59 -5.85 17.04
CA ASN A 107 8.20 -5.79 18.35
C ASN A 107 9.71 -5.48 18.25
N GLY A 108 10.08 -4.19 18.32
CA GLY A 108 11.47 -3.73 18.25
C GLY A 108 12.37 -4.07 19.46
N THR A 109 11.95 -4.96 20.36
CA THR A 109 12.77 -5.38 21.51
C THR A 109 13.74 -6.51 21.14
N LYS A 110 14.87 -6.58 21.85
CA LYS A 110 15.93 -7.58 21.61
C LYS A 110 15.37 -9.02 21.70
N GLY A 111 15.64 -9.83 20.69
CA GLY A 111 15.19 -11.22 20.60
C GLY A 111 13.83 -11.42 19.91
N ASN A 112 13.15 -10.34 19.53
CA ASN A 112 11.85 -10.38 18.83
C ASN A 112 11.95 -9.95 17.36
N GLN A 113 13.14 -10.08 16.75
CA GLN A 113 13.39 -9.67 15.35
C GLN A 113 12.44 -10.34 14.33
N ASP A 114 11.93 -11.54 14.62
CA ASP A 114 10.98 -12.27 13.77
C ASP A 114 9.50 -12.07 14.18
N ARG A 115 9.18 -11.06 15.01
CA ARG A 115 7.81 -10.69 15.42
C ARG A 115 7.41 -9.35 14.81
N HIS A 116 7.05 -9.37 13.54
CA HIS A 116 6.70 -8.18 12.77
C HIS A 116 5.79 -8.48 11.57
N PHE A 117 5.10 -7.43 11.14
CA PHE A 117 4.53 -7.26 9.81
C PHE A 117 5.34 -6.20 9.06
N HIS A 118 5.53 -6.38 7.75
CA HIS A 118 5.90 -5.29 6.86
C HIS A 118 5.33 -5.45 5.44
N LEU A 119 5.05 -4.31 4.79
CA LEU A 119 4.82 -4.19 3.35
C LEU A 119 6.10 -3.60 2.75
N TYR A 120 6.69 -4.27 1.77
CA TYR A 120 8.00 -3.92 1.20
C TYR A 120 8.00 -3.90 -0.33
N ILE A 121 9.05 -3.31 -0.87
CA ILE A 121 9.41 -3.35 -2.29
C ILE A 121 10.84 -3.85 -2.46
N THR A 122 11.21 -4.21 -3.68
CA THR A 122 12.59 -4.56 -4.05
C THR A 122 13.15 -3.61 -5.11
N ASN A 123 14.48 -3.46 -5.18
CA ASN A 123 15.13 -2.70 -6.25
C ASN A 123 14.89 -3.29 -7.66
N ALA A 124 14.58 -4.60 -7.74
CA ALA A 124 14.13 -5.29 -8.94
C ALA A 124 12.65 -5.08 -9.29
N GLY A 125 11.95 -4.18 -8.57
CA GLY A 125 10.54 -3.85 -8.83
C GLY A 125 9.53 -4.82 -8.26
N GLY A 126 9.92 -5.70 -7.33
CA GLY A 126 8.97 -6.54 -6.60
C GLY A 126 8.17 -5.75 -5.57
N VAL A 127 6.97 -6.24 -5.26
CA VAL A 127 6.14 -5.81 -4.12
C VAL A 127 5.83 -7.05 -3.30
N GLY A 128 5.96 -6.98 -1.98
CA GLY A 128 5.67 -8.13 -1.12
C GLY A 128 5.34 -7.74 0.32
N MET A 129 4.91 -8.73 1.09
CA MET A 129 4.68 -8.62 2.52
C MET A 129 5.21 -9.86 3.25
N GLU A 130 5.69 -9.66 4.47
CA GLU A 130 5.83 -10.73 5.46
C GLU A 130 5.01 -10.39 6.70
N LEU A 131 4.33 -11.39 7.27
CA LEU A 131 3.64 -11.33 8.56
C LEU A 131 4.14 -12.52 9.40
N ARG A 132 4.84 -12.22 10.51
CA ARG A 132 5.60 -13.21 11.29
C ARG A 132 5.42 -13.00 12.79
N ASN A 133 5.30 -14.09 13.53
CA ASN A 133 5.36 -14.10 15.00
C ASN A 133 6.34 -15.17 15.51
N THR A 134 7.55 -15.15 14.95
CA THR A 134 8.51 -16.27 14.89
C THR A 134 8.04 -17.42 14.00
N ASP A 135 9.01 -18.08 13.34
CA ASP A 135 8.74 -19.15 12.38
C ASP A 135 8.16 -20.42 13.03
N GLY A 136 8.21 -20.52 14.38
CA GLY A 136 7.57 -21.60 15.14
C GLY A 136 6.09 -21.37 15.45
N GLU A 137 5.58 -20.14 15.31
CA GLU A 137 4.14 -19.83 15.48
C GLU A 137 3.48 -19.59 14.11
N PHE A 138 3.96 -18.60 13.36
CA PHE A 138 3.59 -18.40 11.96
C PHE A 138 4.59 -17.52 11.19
N LYS A 139 4.70 -17.82 9.90
CA LYS A 139 5.35 -16.99 8.88
C LYS A 139 4.51 -17.04 7.60
N TYR A 140 3.87 -15.92 7.27
CA TYR A 140 3.12 -15.76 6.02
C TYR A 140 3.88 -14.79 5.11
N THR A 141 4.01 -15.16 3.84
CA THR A 141 4.76 -14.38 2.84
C THR A 141 3.96 -14.35 1.54
N LEU A 142 3.81 -13.17 0.96
CA LEU A 142 3.15 -12.99 -0.33
C LEU A 142 3.91 -11.92 -1.12
N ASP A 143 4.33 -12.22 -2.35
CA ASP A 143 5.04 -11.29 -3.21
C ASP A 143 4.65 -11.43 -4.70
N CYS A 144 4.98 -10.40 -5.46
CA CYS A 144 4.94 -10.40 -6.92
C CYS A 144 6.20 -9.67 -7.46
N PRO A 145 7.05 -10.33 -8.26
CA PRO A 145 8.21 -9.70 -8.88
C PRO A 145 7.79 -8.73 -10.00
N ALA A 146 8.57 -7.67 -10.22
CA ALA A 146 8.41 -6.70 -11.31
C ALA A 146 7.02 -5.98 -11.40
N ALA A 147 6.26 -5.95 -10.30
CA ALA A 147 4.97 -5.25 -10.19
C ALA A 147 5.07 -3.70 -10.14
N VAL A 148 6.24 -3.15 -9.80
CA VAL A 148 6.50 -1.69 -9.71
C VAL A 148 7.81 -1.31 -10.40
N ARG A 149 8.01 -0.01 -10.66
CA ARG A 149 9.22 0.48 -11.33
C ARG A 149 9.86 1.66 -10.61
N GLY A 150 11.19 1.66 -10.49
CA GLY A 150 11.93 2.78 -9.89
C GLY A 150 12.03 4.03 -10.77
N SER A 151 12.00 3.87 -12.09
CA SER A 151 12.16 5.00 -13.04
C SER A 151 11.46 4.81 -14.38
N TYR A 152 11.24 5.92 -15.08
CA TYR A 152 10.73 6.00 -16.45
C TYR A 152 11.37 7.20 -17.15
N LYS A 153 11.87 7.01 -18.38
CA LYS A 153 12.52 8.07 -19.20
C LYS A 153 13.65 8.86 -18.48
N GLY A 154 14.32 8.24 -17.50
CA GLY A 154 15.41 8.84 -16.73
C GLY A 154 14.98 9.51 -15.42
N GLU A 155 13.67 9.63 -15.16
CA GLU A 155 13.13 10.23 -13.93
C GLU A 155 12.62 9.17 -12.96
N ARG A 156 12.75 9.42 -11.65
CA ARG A 156 12.13 8.57 -10.60
C ARG A 156 10.63 8.77 -10.62
N VAL A 157 9.87 7.67 -10.63
CA VAL A 157 8.40 7.72 -10.69
C VAL A 157 7.75 7.33 -9.37
N SER A 158 6.57 7.87 -9.13
CA SER A 158 5.70 7.39 -8.06
C SER A 158 5.03 6.08 -8.47
N ASN A 159 4.88 5.17 -7.51
CA ASN A 159 4.00 4.01 -7.61
C ASN A 159 3.00 4.08 -6.45
N THR A 160 1.82 3.46 -6.62
CA THR A 160 0.86 3.28 -5.52
C THR A 160 0.62 1.80 -5.31
N VAL A 161 0.87 1.32 -4.10
CA VAL A 161 0.62 -0.07 -3.70
C VAL A 161 -0.44 -0.13 -2.61
N ALA A 162 -1.15 -1.25 -2.54
CA ALA A 162 -2.06 -1.54 -1.43
C ALA A 162 -1.93 -2.99 -0.95
N LEU A 163 -2.18 -3.19 0.34
CA LEU A 163 -2.40 -4.50 0.94
C LEU A 163 -3.80 -4.49 1.57
N LYS A 164 -4.63 -5.46 1.21
CA LYS A 164 -5.85 -5.80 1.96
C LYS A 164 -5.58 -7.08 2.78
N ALA A 165 -5.83 -7.01 4.07
CA ALA A 165 -5.97 -8.16 4.95
C ALA A 165 -7.46 -8.30 5.29
N ASP A 166 -8.06 -9.42 4.91
CA ASP A 166 -9.50 -9.66 4.89
C ASP A 166 -9.82 -10.91 5.71
N LYS A 167 -10.26 -10.73 6.98
CA LYS A 167 -10.47 -11.83 7.92
C LYS A 167 -11.69 -12.67 7.55
N GLU A 168 -12.72 -12.03 7.00
CA GLU A 168 -13.97 -12.68 6.60
C GLU A 168 -13.75 -13.66 5.44
N ASN A 169 -12.95 -13.27 4.45
CA ASN A 169 -12.58 -14.12 3.31
C ASN A 169 -11.26 -14.88 3.54
N LYS A 170 -10.65 -14.75 4.72
CA LYS A 170 -9.34 -15.34 5.08
C LYS A 170 -8.21 -15.05 4.07
N GLN A 171 -8.16 -13.84 3.54
CA GLN A 171 -7.33 -13.49 2.38
C GLN A 171 -6.41 -12.31 2.64
N TYR A 172 -5.18 -12.41 2.12
CA TYR A 172 -4.28 -11.28 1.88
C TYR A 172 -4.23 -11.00 0.38
N LYS A 173 -4.36 -9.73 -0.01
CA LYS A 173 -4.31 -9.30 -1.42
C LYS A 173 -3.37 -8.11 -1.59
N LEU A 174 -2.41 -8.25 -2.49
CA LEU A 174 -1.52 -7.16 -2.90
C LEU A 174 -2.00 -6.53 -4.20
N PHE A 175 -1.93 -5.20 -4.24
CA PHE A 175 -2.24 -4.40 -5.42
C PHE A 175 -1.07 -3.46 -5.73
N ALA A 176 -0.82 -3.23 -7.02
CA ALA A 176 0.12 -2.21 -7.48
C ALA A 176 -0.45 -1.46 -8.69
N ASN A 177 -0.38 -0.14 -8.66
CA ASN A 177 -0.72 0.78 -9.76
C ASN A 177 -2.12 0.56 -10.38
N GLY A 178 -3.08 0.03 -9.59
CA GLY A 178 -4.46 -0.24 -10.00
C GLY A 178 -4.78 -1.72 -10.26
N GLU A 179 -3.78 -2.59 -10.29
CA GLU A 179 -3.94 -4.03 -10.59
C GLU A 179 -3.84 -4.88 -9.32
N LEU A 180 -4.61 -5.97 -9.24
CA LEU A 180 -4.43 -7.05 -8.27
C LEU A 180 -3.26 -7.93 -8.73
N ILE A 181 -2.17 -7.95 -7.95
CA ILE A 181 -0.91 -8.58 -8.36
C ILE A 181 -0.65 -9.93 -7.66
N ALA A 182 -1.23 -10.15 -6.48
CA ALA A 182 -1.11 -11.42 -5.76
C ALA A 182 -2.25 -11.62 -4.75
N THR A 183 -2.59 -12.87 -4.44
CA THR A 183 -3.52 -13.28 -3.38
C THR A 183 -2.95 -14.46 -2.61
N LEU A 184 -3.15 -14.48 -1.29
CA LEU A 184 -2.85 -15.59 -0.39
C LEU A 184 -4.10 -15.93 0.43
N ASP A 185 -4.61 -17.14 0.29
CA ASP A 185 -5.63 -17.71 1.17
C ASP A 185 -4.96 -18.28 2.43
N GLN A 186 -5.48 -17.99 3.62
CA GLN A 186 -4.86 -18.40 4.88
C GLN A 186 -5.88 -18.86 5.92
N GLU A 187 -6.07 -20.18 6.03
CA GLU A 187 -7.09 -20.79 6.90
C GLU A 187 -6.99 -20.40 8.38
N ALA A 188 -5.77 -20.12 8.87
CA ALA A 188 -5.46 -19.64 10.20
C ALA A 188 -5.16 -18.13 10.17
N PHE A 189 -6.23 -17.34 10.18
CA PHE A 189 -6.22 -15.87 10.15
C PHE A 189 -6.52 -15.29 11.54
#